data_AF-A0A5R8KCX1-F1
#
_entry.id   AF-A0A5R8KCX1-F1
#
_cell.length_a   1.000
_cell.length_b   1.000
_cell.length_c   1.000
_cell.angle_alpha   90.00
_cell.angle_beta   90.00
_cell.angle_gamma   90.00
#
_symmetry.space_group_name_H-M   'P 1'
#
loop_
_entity.id
_entity.type
_entity.pdbx_description
1 polymer ?
#
loop_
_entity_poly.entity_id
_entity_poly.type
_entity_poly.pdbx_seq_one_letter_code
_entity_poly.pdbx_strand_id
1 'polypeptide(L)'
;MKLTTTLLALALSTGISLAQTTTTEETTTTTDGAGGTTTTTTTQTSTGTLHEYSPGKTFIVKETSGPMNYRYGQSVTYVTKSGQTLTEEQVRTRVKVGVPVSVQYATEGETRVVNRIIIAD
;
A
#
# COMPACT_ATOMS: atom_id res chain seq x y z
N MET A 1 -28.92 -20.64 19.11
CA MET A 1 -27.91 -21.66 19.48
C MET A 1 -27.37 -22.25 18.18
N LYS A 2 -26.05 -22.17 17.98
CA LYS A 2 -25.22 -22.76 16.91
C LYS A 2 -25.48 -22.23 15.49
N LEU A 3 -24.66 -21.27 15.05
CA LEU A 3 -24.45 -21.01 13.62
C LEU A 3 -22.96 -21.17 13.30
N THR A 4 -22.73 -22.35 12.75
CA THR A 4 -21.55 -22.89 12.08
C THR A 4 -20.86 -21.86 11.19
N THR A 5 -19.62 -21.53 11.51
CA THR A 5 -18.73 -20.69 10.71
C THR A 5 -18.20 -21.50 9.53
N THR A 6 -18.68 -21.20 8.32
CA THR A 6 -18.10 -21.72 7.09
C THR A 6 -16.79 -20.99 6.82
N LEU A 7 -15.70 -21.66 7.13
CA LEU A 7 -14.35 -21.27 6.75
C LEU A 7 -14.22 -21.47 5.23
N LEU A 8 -14.40 -20.39 4.44
CA LEU A 8 -14.02 -20.41 3.04
C LEU A 8 -12.53 -20.05 2.95
N ALA A 9 -11.71 -21.09 3.02
CA ALA A 9 -10.31 -21.01 2.68
C ALA A 9 -10.19 -20.65 1.20
N LEU A 10 -9.60 -19.49 0.89
CA LEU A 10 -9.11 -19.17 -0.44
C LEU A 10 -7.58 -19.15 -0.39
N ALA A 11 -7.00 -19.89 -1.33
CA ALA A 11 -5.65 -20.43 -1.30
C ALA A 11 -4.56 -19.37 -1.01
N LEU A 12 -3.71 -19.66 -0.03
CA LEU A 12 -2.36 -19.10 0.00
C LEU A 12 -1.61 -19.65 -1.22
N SER A 13 -1.66 -18.93 -2.34
CA SER A 13 -0.69 -19.11 -3.40
C SER A 13 0.66 -18.62 -2.86
N THR A 14 1.46 -19.58 -2.43
CA THR A 14 2.86 -19.40 -2.08
C THR A 14 3.64 -19.03 -3.34
N GLY A 15 3.69 -17.73 -3.63
CA GLY A 15 4.64 -17.15 -4.56
C GLY A 15 5.78 -16.47 -3.79
N ILE A 16 6.64 -17.24 -3.13
CA ILE A 16 7.98 -16.74 -2.78
C ILE A 16 8.75 -16.67 -4.11
N SER A 17 8.67 -15.51 -4.77
CA SER A 17 9.58 -15.14 -5.84
C SER A 17 10.67 -14.25 -5.25
N LEU A 18 11.92 -14.74 -5.25
CA LEU A 18 13.09 -13.99 -4.83
C LEU A 18 13.42 -12.94 -5.91
N ALA A 19 12.86 -11.74 -5.81
CA ALA A 19 13.45 -10.49 -6.31
C ALA A 19 12.70 -9.21 -5.89
N GLN A 20 11.44 -9.29 -5.42
CA GLN A 20 10.70 -8.11 -4.93
C GLN A 20 9.56 -8.61 -4.03
N THR A 21 9.53 -8.19 -2.75
CA THR A 21 8.45 -8.55 -1.84
C THR A 21 7.22 -7.71 -2.16
N THR A 22 6.47 -8.11 -3.20
CA THR A 22 5.11 -7.63 -3.41
C THR A 22 4.20 -8.41 -2.47
N THR A 23 3.92 -7.85 -1.30
CA THR A 23 2.92 -8.41 -0.40
C THR A 23 1.54 -7.93 -0.84
N THR A 24 0.71 -8.86 -1.29
CA THR A 24 -0.72 -8.67 -1.47
C THR A 24 -1.39 -8.89 -0.11
N GLU A 25 -1.98 -7.85 0.48
CA GLU A 25 -2.79 -7.96 1.69
C GLU A 25 -4.27 -7.88 1.29
N GLU A 26 -5.01 -8.97 1.51
CA GLU A 26 -6.46 -9.02 1.37
C GLU A 26 -7.07 -8.76 2.76
N THR A 27 -7.70 -7.59 2.96
CA THR A 27 -8.40 -7.29 4.21
C THR A 27 -9.88 -7.63 4.05
N THR A 28 -10.29 -8.76 4.63
CA THR A 28 -11.70 -9.20 4.67
C THR A 28 -12.34 -8.73 5.97
N THR A 29 -13.23 -7.73 5.90
CA THR A 29 -14.08 -7.32 7.02
C THR A 29 -15.48 -7.92 6.82
N THR A 30 -15.85 -8.89 7.66
CA THR A 30 -17.19 -9.48 7.69
C THR A 30 -18.13 -8.58 8.49
N THR A 31 -19.08 -7.90 7.84
CA THR A 31 -20.21 -7.25 8.50
C THR A 31 -21.48 -8.02 8.17
N ASP A 32 -22.07 -8.60 9.21
CA ASP A 32 -23.37 -9.25 9.18
C ASP A 32 -24.50 -8.23 8.94
N GLY A 33 -25.41 -8.56 8.02
CA GLY A 33 -26.76 -8.01 7.97
C GLY A 33 -27.00 -6.67 7.27
N ALA A 34 -27.79 -6.74 6.20
CA ALA A 34 -28.58 -5.67 5.57
C ALA A 34 -27.84 -4.60 4.74
N GLY A 35 -27.64 -4.89 3.44
CA GLY A 35 -27.60 -3.88 2.38
C GLY A 35 -26.31 -3.08 2.19
N GLY A 36 -25.19 -3.53 2.75
CA GLY A 36 -23.89 -2.87 2.55
C GLY A 36 -23.28 -3.16 1.18
N THR A 37 -23.02 -2.13 0.38
CA THR A 37 -22.12 -2.22 -0.78
C THR A 37 -20.76 -2.73 -0.30
N THR A 38 -20.39 -3.95 -0.70
CA THR A 38 -19.10 -4.53 -0.36
C THR A 38 -18.06 -4.00 -1.34
N THR A 39 -17.27 -3.00 -0.90
CA THR A 39 -16.14 -2.49 -1.68
C THR A 39 -14.89 -3.30 -1.32
N THR A 40 -14.57 -4.28 -2.18
CA THR A 40 -13.30 -5.01 -2.06
C THR A 40 -12.19 -4.14 -2.64
N THR A 41 -11.25 -3.69 -1.81
CA THR A 41 -10.08 -2.91 -2.26
C THR A 41 -8.83 -3.76 -2.11
N THR A 42 -8.27 -4.20 -3.23
CA THR A 42 -6.99 -4.92 -3.24
C THR A 42 -5.85 -3.91 -3.19
N THR A 43 -5.03 -3.98 -2.14
CA THR A 43 -3.79 -3.20 -2.05
C THR A 43 -2.57 -4.10 -2.26
N GLN A 44 -1.57 -3.53 -2.91
CA GLN A 44 -0.26 -4.13 -3.13
C GLN A 44 0.80 -3.24 -2.50
N THR A 45 1.82 -3.86 -1.94
CA THR A 45 2.99 -3.13 -1.44
C THR A 45 4.14 -3.29 -2.44
N SER A 46 4.74 -2.18 -2.87
CA SER A 46 6.02 -2.19 -3.58
C SER A 46 7.09 -1.49 -2.74
N THR A 47 8.35 -1.84 -2.98
CA THR A 47 9.50 -1.23 -2.30
C THR A 47 10.44 -0.61 -3.34
N GLY A 48 11.08 0.49 -2.98
CA GLY A 48 12.05 1.14 -3.84
C GLY A 48 12.69 2.35 -3.18
N THR A 49 13.40 3.16 -3.97
CA THR A 49 14.03 4.40 -3.50
C THR A 49 13.27 5.60 -4.06
N LEU A 50 12.99 6.60 -3.23
CA LEU A 50 12.31 7.81 -3.69
C LEU A 50 13.20 8.55 -4.71
N HIS A 51 12.72 8.70 -5.94
CA HIS A 51 13.46 9.35 -7.02
C HIS A 51 13.03 10.80 -7.20
N GLU A 52 11.72 11.06 -7.18
CA GLU A 52 11.16 12.41 -7.25
C GLU A 52 10.00 12.51 -6.27
N TYR A 53 9.97 13.62 -5.53
CA TYR A 53 8.97 13.87 -4.50
C TYR A 53 8.50 15.31 -4.55
N SER A 54 7.22 15.47 -4.84
CA SER A 54 6.47 16.69 -4.60
C SER A 54 5.13 16.29 -3.98
N PRO A 55 4.91 16.55 -2.67
CA PRO A 55 3.69 16.18 -1.98
C PRO A 55 2.44 16.59 -2.77
N GLY A 56 1.54 15.64 -3.04
CA GLY A 56 0.29 15.87 -3.78
C GLY A 56 0.42 16.15 -5.28
N LYS A 57 1.64 16.14 -5.84
CA LYS A 57 1.88 16.34 -7.28
C LYS A 57 2.59 15.16 -7.92
N THR A 58 3.78 14.81 -7.43
CA THR A 58 4.66 13.82 -8.06
C THR A 58 5.23 12.89 -7.01
N PHE A 59 5.08 11.58 -7.23
CA PHE A 59 5.70 10.54 -6.42
C PHE A 59 6.30 9.50 -7.35
N ILE A 60 7.60 9.61 -7.61
CA ILE A 60 8.31 8.65 -8.46
C ILE A 60 9.24 7.84 -7.59
N VAL A 61 9.08 6.53 -7.64
CA VAL A 61 9.92 5.57 -6.91
C VAL A 61 10.72 4.78 -7.91
N LYS A 62 12.04 4.73 -7.71
CA LYS A 62 12.91 3.83 -8.46
C LYS A 62 12.81 2.44 -7.85
N GLU A 63 12.08 1.58 -8.54
CA GLU A 63 11.97 0.15 -8.24
C GLU A 63 13.02 -0.63 -9.04
N THR A 64 13.13 -1.93 -8.77
CA THR A 64 14.01 -2.83 -9.52
C THR A 64 13.63 -2.91 -10.99
N SER A 65 12.32 -2.82 -11.30
CA SER A 65 11.79 -2.79 -12.67
C SER A 65 12.02 -1.45 -13.40
N GLY A 66 12.40 -0.40 -12.68
CA GLY A 66 12.61 0.94 -13.20
C GLY A 66 11.90 2.03 -12.39
N PRO A 67 11.97 3.30 -12.84
CA PRO A 67 11.21 4.39 -12.25
C PRO A 67 9.71 4.18 -12.46
N MET A 68 8.95 4.12 -11.37
CA MET A 68 7.50 3.99 -11.37
C MET A 68 6.84 5.27 -10.89
N ASN A 69 5.86 5.76 -11.64
CA ASN A 69 5.04 6.90 -11.26
C ASN A 69 3.80 6.42 -10.50
N TYR A 70 3.57 7.04 -9.36
CA TYR A 70 2.46 6.75 -8.48
C TYR A 70 1.51 7.95 -8.40
N ARG A 71 0.21 7.68 -8.57
CA ARG A 71 -0.84 8.68 -8.38
C ARG A 71 -1.21 8.75 -6.90
N TYR A 72 -1.37 9.96 -6.37
CA TYR A 72 -1.91 10.15 -5.04
C TYR A 72 -3.40 9.78 -5.01
N GLY A 73 -3.78 8.91 -4.07
CA GLY A 73 -5.19 8.68 -3.73
C GLY A 73 -5.81 9.89 -3.04
N GLN A 74 -7.10 9.77 -2.70
CA GLN A 74 -7.83 10.82 -1.99
C GLN A 74 -7.20 11.15 -0.63
N SER A 75 -6.72 10.12 0.07
CA SER A 75 -6.04 10.23 1.35
C SER A 75 -4.78 9.39 1.33
N VAL A 76 -3.63 10.00 1.62
CA VAL A 76 -2.35 9.30 1.71
C VAL A 76 -1.78 9.42 3.11
N THR A 77 -1.62 8.28 3.77
CA THR A 77 -1.05 8.22 5.12
C THR A 77 0.44 7.93 5.03
N TYR A 78 1.26 8.79 5.65
CA TYR A 78 2.68 8.57 5.79
C TYR A 78 2.96 7.91 7.13
N VAL A 79 3.67 6.79 7.12
CA VAL A 79 4.05 6.07 8.34
C VAL A 79 5.52 5.69 8.30
N THR A 80 6.12 5.41 9.46
CA THR A 80 7.40 4.73 9.55
C THR A 80 7.22 3.22 9.40
N LYS A 81 8.31 2.49 9.18
CA LYS A 81 8.32 1.02 9.20
C LYS A 81 7.81 0.42 10.53
N SER A 82 7.92 1.15 11.64
CA SER A 82 7.36 0.75 12.95
C SER A 82 5.86 1.02 13.09
N GLY A 83 5.23 1.60 12.06
CA GLY A 83 3.80 1.90 12.04
C GLY A 83 3.42 3.25 12.64
N GLN A 84 4.38 4.10 12.99
CA GLN A 84 4.07 5.44 13.51
C GLN A 84 3.68 6.38 12.37
N THR A 85 2.54 7.04 12.51
CA THR A 85 2.11 8.06 11.55
C THR A 85 2.99 9.31 11.66
N LEU A 86 3.47 9.78 10.52
CA LEU A 86 4.29 10.98 10.43
C LEU A 86 3.40 12.23 10.34
N THR A 87 3.77 13.27 11.08
CA THR A 87 3.19 14.61 10.92
C THR A 87 3.74 15.29 9.66
N GLU A 88 3.10 16.36 9.20
CA GLU A 88 3.54 17.08 8.01
C GLU A 88 5.00 17.58 8.11
N GLU A 89 5.40 18.09 9.28
CA GLU A 89 6.79 18.50 9.54
C GLU A 89 7.76 17.34 9.43
N GLN A 90 7.37 16.17 9.96
CA GLN A 90 8.18 14.96 9.87
C GLN A 90 8.26 14.43 8.45
N VAL A 91 7.17 14.50 7.68
CA VAL A 91 7.15 14.14 6.27
C VAL A 91 8.12 15.02 5.49
N ARG A 92 8.09 16.34 5.67
CA ARG A 92 9.01 17.26 4.97
C ARG A 92 10.49 17.06 5.31
N THR A 93 10.78 16.58 6.52
CA THR A 93 12.16 16.40 6.99
C THR A 93 12.72 15.01 6.68
N ARG A 94 11.87 13.97 6.72
CA ARG A 94 12.25 12.57 6.48
C ARG A 94 12.02 12.09 5.06
N VAL A 95 10.98 12.57 4.37
CA VAL A 95 10.66 12.14 3.00
C VAL A 95 11.48 12.98 2.02
N LYS A 96 12.63 12.43 1.62
CA LYS A 96 13.57 13.07 0.70
C LYS A 96 13.98 12.10 -0.40
N VAL A 97 14.36 12.65 -1.55
CA VAL A 97 14.93 11.86 -2.65
C VAL A 97 16.14 11.07 -2.14
N GLY A 98 16.23 9.80 -2.52
CA GLY A 98 17.24 8.85 -2.06
C GLY A 98 16.83 8.02 -0.84
N VAL A 99 15.73 8.34 -0.16
CA VAL A 99 15.26 7.57 0.99
C VAL A 99 14.54 6.29 0.52
N PRO A 100 14.81 5.13 1.13
CA PRO A 100 14.06 3.91 0.87
C PRO A 100 12.62 4.03 1.37
N VAL A 101 11.66 3.67 0.51
CA VAL A 101 10.23 3.74 0.78
C VAL A 101 9.53 2.47 0.36
N SER A 102 8.47 2.11 1.08
CA SER A 102 7.49 1.11 0.64
C SER A 102 6.15 1.79 0.39
N VAL A 103 5.56 1.52 -0.76
CA VAL A 103 4.34 2.15 -1.24
C VAL A 103 3.23 1.12 -1.23
N GLN A 104 2.19 1.37 -0.46
CA GLN A 104 0.94 0.62 -0.55
C GLN A 104 0.00 1.34 -1.52
N TYR A 105 -0.36 0.64 -2.59
CA TYR A 105 -1.19 1.16 -3.67
C TYR A 105 -2.31 0.19 -4.03
N ALA A 106 -3.43 0.75 -4.50
CA ALA A 106 -4.43 0.02 -5.26
C ALA A 106 -4.13 0.17 -6.76
N THR A 107 -4.52 -0.83 -7.55
CA THR A 107 -4.42 -0.73 -9.02
C THR A 107 -5.79 -0.39 -9.59
N GLU A 108 -5.88 0.73 -10.30
CA GLU A 108 -7.07 1.19 -11.00
C GLU A 108 -6.78 1.19 -12.51
N GLY A 109 -7.16 0.11 -13.19
CA GLY A 109 -6.76 -0.14 -14.57
C GLY A 109 -5.25 -0.27 -14.69
N GLU A 110 -4.61 0.68 -15.37
CA GLU A 110 -3.14 0.75 -15.51
C GLU A 110 -2.48 1.70 -14.49
N THR A 111 -3.30 2.42 -13.70
CA THR A 111 -2.81 3.42 -12.75
C THR A 111 -2.60 2.81 -11.37
N ARG A 112 -1.48 3.10 -10.73
CA ARG A 112 -1.24 2.76 -9.32
C ARG A 112 -1.58 3.95 -8.43
N VAL A 113 -2.57 3.76 -7.56
CA VAL A 113 -3.08 4.80 -6.66
C VAL A 113 -2.61 4.52 -5.25
N VAL A 114 -1.80 5.41 -4.71
CA VAL A 114 -1.20 5.25 -3.39
C VAL A 114 -2.18 5.65 -2.30
N ASN A 115 -2.30 4.79 -1.30
CA ASN A 115 -3.10 5.04 -0.10
C ASN A 115 -2.21 5.21 1.14
N ARG A 116 -1.03 4.56 1.16
CA ARG A 116 -0.12 4.62 2.29
C ARG A 116 1.34 4.54 1.83
N ILE A 117 2.17 5.39 2.42
CA ILE A 117 3.61 5.42 2.19
C ILE A 117 4.31 5.08 3.50
N ILE A 118 5.17 4.08 3.46
CA ILE A 118 5.96 3.59 4.59
C ILE A 118 7.39 4.02 4.35
N ILE A 119 7.92 4.85 5.24
CA ILE A 119 9.31 5.30 5.19
C ILE A 119 10.17 4.29 5.97
N ALA A 120 11.22 3.79 5.33
CA ALA A 120 12.27 3.10 6.06
C ALA A 120 13.10 4.17 6.79
N ASP A 121 13.06 4.13 8.12
CA ASP A 121 13.84 4.99 9.03
C ASP A 121 15.34 4.71 8.90
#